data_AF-D1BR89-F1
#
_entry.id   AF-D1BR89-F1
#
_cell.length_a   1.000
_cell.length_b   1.000
_cell.length_c   1.000
_cell.angle_alpha   90.00
_cell.angle_beta   90.00
_cell.angle_gamma   90.00
#
_symmetry.space_group_name_H-M   'P 1'
#
loop_
_entity.id
_entity.type
_entity.pdbx_description
1 polymer ?
#
loop_
_entity_poly.entity_id
_entity_poly.type
_entity_poly.pdbx_seq_one_letter_code
_entity_poly.pdbx_strand_id
1 'polypeptide(L)'
;MSARARRARAPQARARALLAAAAIAALAGCGTVPPFPGLPSAEPSAVVASDLVPEAARQAAPSLAPSDAAALSPDGFDAVQRMAVRIRNIGCGELSTGSGFAIDANTLITNRHVVADAATLQVSTYDGRDVEVATASTAGLADLAVVRTEDALPSAPELGEEDPVLGERVTVVGYPEGGALTITQGTVIGTRSDPLNENLGEVLVTDARVEPGSSGSAALDDSGRVVGVVYAKTDDGRSLLVPVSTLRAMLADTAQFTPVTPCS
;
A
#
# COMPACT_ATOMS: atom_id res chain seq x y z
N MET A 1 22.71 -77.69 -8.55
CA MET A 1 24.03 -77.13 -8.95
C MET A 1 24.09 -75.70 -8.44
N SER A 2 25.11 -75.21 -7.72
CA SER A 2 26.56 -75.14 -8.03
C SER A 2 26.90 -74.10 -9.13
N ALA A 3 27.86 -73.17 -8.95
CA ALA A 3 28.65 -72.84 -7.76
C ALA A 3 29.46 -71.52 -7.88
N ARG A 4 29.80 -70.92 -6.73
CA ARG A 4 31.03 -70.15 -6.38
C ARG A 4 31.36 -68.81 -7.07
N ALA A 5 31.88 -67.89 -6.24
CA ALA A 5 32.57 -66.66 -6.63
C ALA A 5 34.11 -66.76 -6.50
N ARG A 6 34.84 -65.86 -7.16
CA ARG A 6 36.24 -65.40 -6.95
C ARG A 6 36.40 -64.07 -7.73
N ARG A 7 36.80 -62.91 -7.21
CA ARG A 7 37.95 -62.43 -6.37
C ARG A 7 39.28 -62.19 -7.12
N ALA A 8 39.61 -60.89 -7.25
CA ALA A 8 40.95 -60.27 -7.39
C ALA A 8 41.69 -60.47 -8.74
N ARG A 9 42.66 -59.62 -9.15
CA ARG A 9 43.50 -58.63 -8.42
C ARG A 9 43.76 -57.31 -9.21
N ALA A 10 44.23 -56.28 -8.51
CA ALA A 10 45.01 -55.12 -9.03
C ALA A 10 46.55 -55.44 -8.95
N PRO A 11 47.56 -54.52 -9.04
CA PRO A 11 47.64 -53.05 -9.15
C PRO A 11 48.06 -52.62 -10.60
N GLN A 12 48.56 -51.44 -10.99
CA GLN A 12 49.14 -50.21 -10.38
C GLN A 12 48.50 -48.94 -11.02
N ALA A 13 48.39 -47.76 -10.42
CA ALA A 13 49.19 -46.94 -9.49
C ALA A 13 50.20 -45.96 -10.15
N ARG A 14 49.78 -44.70 -10.29
CA ARG A 14 50.67 -43.52 -10.25
C ARG A 14 49.99 -42.40 -9.44
N ALA A 15 50.54 -42.09 -8.28
CA ALA A 15 50.08 -40.99 -7.44
C ALA A 15 50.88 -39.72 -7.72
N ARG A 16 50.21 -38.56 -7.73
CA ARG A 16 50.77 -37.30 -7.24
C ARG A 16 49.72 -36.63 -6.37
N ALA A 17 50.07 -36.42 -5.11
CA ALA A 17 49.27 -35.71 -4.11
C ALA A 17 49.78 -34.26 -3.98
N LEU A 18 49.40 -33.62 -2.86
CA LEU A 18 49.67 -32.23 -2.47
C LEU A 18 48.74 -31.20 -3.13
N LEU A 19 48.14 -30.25 -2.41
CA LEU A 19 47.77 -30.17 -0.98
C LEU A 19 46.79 -28.97 -0.86
N ALA A 20 45.85 -28.99 0.08
CA ALA A 20 44.96 -27.85 0.30
C ALA A 20 45.55 -26.87 1.33
N ALA A 21 45.44 -25.57 1.05
CA ALA A 21 45.49 -24.50 2.05
C ALA A 21 44.81 -23.24 1.48
N ALA A 22 43.83 -22.69 2.19
CA ALA A 22 43.31 -21.35 1.93
C ALA A 22 43.90 -20.40 2.98
N ALA A 23 44.32 -19.20 2.56
CA ALA A 23 44.73 -18.13 3.46
C ALA A 23 44.37 -16.78 2.81
N ILE A 24 43.51 -16.01 3.48
CA ILE A 24 43.20 -14.63 3.08
C ILE A 24 44.17 -13.70 3.78
N ALA A 25 44.83 -12.82 3.03
CA ALA A 25 45.64 -11.73 3.56
C ALA A 25 45.37 -10.47 2.73
N ALA A 26 44.67 -9.49 3.32
CA ALA A 26 44.41 -8.22 2.68
C ALA A 26 45.65 -7.32 2.75
N LEU A 27 46.22 -6.97 1.59
CA LEU A 27 47.33 -6.02 1.51
C LEU A 27 46.80 -4.58 1.44
N ALA A 28 46.79 -3.90 2.59
CA ALA A 28 46.76 -2.45 2.61
C ALA A 28 48.14 -1.92 2.19
N GLY A 29 48.20 -1.19 1.07
CA GLY A 29 49.44 -0.63 0.54
C GLY A 29 49.17 0.57 -0.36
N CYS A 30 49.44 1.78 0.14
CA CYS A 30 49.17 3.02 -0.57
C CYS A 30 50.17 3.24 -1.72
N GLY A 31 49.73 2.96 -2.96
CA GLY A 31 50.49 3.32 -4.16
C GLY A 31 50.42 4.82 -4.44
N THR A 32 51.49 5.56 -4.15
CA THR A 32 51.60 6.99 -4.49
C THR A 32 51.82 7.15 -6.00
N VAL A 33 50.79 7.59 -6.72
CA VAL A 33 50.89 7.93 -8.15
C VAL A 33 51.61 9.29 -8.30
N PRO A 34 52.65 9.41 -9.15
CA PRO A 34 53.31 10.69 -9.39
C PRO A 34 52.40 11.64 -10.20
N PRO A 35 52.44 12.96 -9.95
CA PRO A 35 51.60 13.91 -10.67
C PRO A 35 52.04 14.05 -12.13
N PHE A 36 51.06 14.04 -13.05
CA PHE A 36 51.28 14.37 -14.46
C PHE A 36 51.56 15.89 -14.62
N PRO A 37 52.67 16.29 -15.26
CA PRO A 37 52.87 17.69 -15.64
C PRO A 37 52.11 17.99 -16.95
N GLY A 38 51.33 19.08 -16.99
CA GLY A 38 50.79 19.58 -18.27
C GLY A 38 49.36 20.15 -18.30
N LEU A 39 48.68 20.35 -17.16
CA LEU A 39 47.38 21.06 -17.13
C LEU A 39 47.53 22.43 -16.46
N PRO A 40 46.92 23.51 -17.00
CA PRO A 40 47.01 24.85 -16.44
C PRO A 40 46.15 25.01 -15.18
N SER A 41 46.56 25.93 -14.31
CA SER A 41 45.84 26.27 -13.08
C SER A 41 44.43 26.78 -13.36
N ALA A 42 43.43 26.21 -12.68
CA ALA A 42 42.08 26.76 -12.67
C ALA A 42 42.01 27.91 -11.66
N GLU A 43 41.97 29.15 -12.15
CA GLU A 43 41.70 30.32 -11.31
C GLU A 43 40.19 30.46 -11.03
N PRO A 44 39.79 30.83 -9.81
CA PRO A 44 38.38 31.06 -9.49
C PRO A 44 37.92 32.39 -10.13
N SER A 45 36.91 32.34 -10.99
CA SER A 45 36.34 33.55 -11.61
C SER A 45 34.83 33.45 -11.83
N ALA A 46 34.20 34.61 -11.67
CA ALA A 46 32.80 34.93 -11.96
C ALA A 46 31.72 34.09 -11.25
N VAL A 47 31.07 34.76 -10.30
CA VAL A 47 29.67 34.52 -9.97
C VAL A 47 28.79 34.43 -11.23
N VAL A 48 27.91 33.44 -11.27
CA VAL A 48 26.66 33.48 -12.05
C VAL A 48 25.51 33.27 -11.08
N ALA A 49 24.46 34.08 -11.21
CA ALA A 49 23.34 34.10 -10.29
C ALA A 49 22.02 33.90 -11.05
N SER A 50 21.08 33.27 -10.34
CA SER A 50 19.65 33.20 -10.65
C SER A 50 19.18 32.28 -11.77
N ASP A 51 17.95 31.78 -11.53
CA ASP A 51 16.93 31.36 -12.50
C ASP A 51 17.27 30.30 -13.56
N LEU A 52 16.87 29.06 -13.28
CA LEU A 52 15.79 28.36 -14.03
C LEU A 52 15.48 26.98 -13.41
N VAL A 53 14.72 26.96 -12.30
CA VAL A 53 13.99 25.76 -11.85
C VAL A 53 12.51 25.96 -12.21
N PRO A 54 11.88 25.07 -13.01
CA PRO A 54 10.46 25.23 -13.36
C PRO A 54 9.55 25.16 -12.13
N GLU A 55 8.81 26.25 -11.86
CA GLU A 55 7.93 26.38 -10.70
C GLU A 55 6.80 25.32 -10.67
N ALA A 56 6.44 24.78 -11.84
CA ALA A 56 5.47 23.70 -12.01
C ALA A 56 5.82 22.40 -11.24
N ALA A 57 7.07 22.23 -10.78
CA ALA A 57 7.49 21.06 -10.01
C ALA A 57 7.24 21.18 -8.48
N ARG A 58 6.71 22.31 -7.98
CA ARG A 58 6.48 22.55 -6.54
C ARG A 58 5.02 22.40 -6.09
N GLN A 59 4.06 22.34 -7.03
CA GLN A 59 2.63 22.36 -6.74
C GLN A 59 2.01 20.95 -6.80
N ALA A 60 2.44 20.08 -5.89
CA ALA A 60 1.90 18.73 -5.71
C ALA A 60 1.88 18.25 -4.23
N ALA A 61 1.83 19.19 -3.28
CA ALA A 61 1.41 18.90 -1.91
C ALA A 61 0.17 19.76 -1.62
N PRO A 62 -0.99 19.17 -1.28
CA PRO A 62 -2.17 19.94 -0.92
C PRO A 62 -1.90 20.65 0.41
N SER A 63 -1.70 21.97 0.36
CA SER A 63 -1.71 22.78 1.58
C SER A 63 -3.12 22.73 2.15
N LEU A 64 -3.26 22.14 3.34
CA LEU A 64 -4.49 22.22 4.12
C LEU A 64 -4.92 23.69 4.23
N ALA A 65 -6.19 23.97 3.96
CA ALA A 65 -6.77 25.26 4.31
C ALA A 65 -6.78 25.35 5.85
N PRO A 66 -6.39 26.48 6.47
CA PRO A 66 -6.22 26.57 7.92
C PRO A 66 -7.56 26.74 8.67
N SER A 67 -8.38 25.70 8.62
CA SER A 67 -9.38 25.38 9.64
C SER A 67 -8.87 24.22 10.49
N ASP A 68 -9.23 24.21 11.77
CA ASP A 68 -9.11 23.07 12.68
C ASP A 68 -7.70 22.56 13.04
N ALA A 69 -6.74 23.49 13.16
CA ALA A 69 -5.58 23.32 14.04
C ALA A 69 -5.96 23.07 15.53
N ALA A 70 -7.26 23.09 15.88
CA ALA A 70 -7.83 22.72 17.16
C ALA A 70 -8.29 21.24 17.24
N ALA A 71 -8.24 20.48 16.14
CA ALA A 71 -8.71 19.09 16.07
C ALA A 71 -7.57 18.04 15.98
N LEU A 72 -6.31 18.48 16.05
CA LEU A 72 -5.14 17.60 16.00
C LEU A 72 -4.94 16.84 17.32
N SER A 73 -4.64 15.54 17.20
CA SER A 73 -4.18 14.69 18.30
C SER A 73 -2.75 15.09 18.75
N PRO A 74 -2.29 14.74 19.98
CA PRO A 74 -0.95 15.08 20.47
C PRO A 74 0.24 14.54 19.64
N ASP A 75 0.00 13.60 18.73
CA ASP A 75 0.96 13.09 17.74
C ASP A 75 1.02 13.93 16.45
N GLY A 76 0.16 14.95 16.33
CA GLY A 76 0.11 15.89 15.20
C GLY A 76 -0.87 15.50 14.08
N PHE A 77 -1.61 14.40 14.22
CA PHE A 77 -2.54 13.90 13.20
C PHE A 77 -4.00 14.21 13.54
N ASP A 78 -4.85 14.45 12.54
CA ASP A 78 -6.29 14.63 12.74
C ASP A 78 -7.04 13.28 12.85
N ALA A 79 -8.31 13.30 13.26
CA ALA A 79 -9.13 12.09 13.37
C ALA A 79 -9.31 11.33 12.04
N VAL A 80 -9.13 12.02 10.91
CA VAL A 80 -9.29 11.49 9.55
C VAL A 80 -8.04 10.71 9.11
N GLN A 81 -6.85 11.24 9.36
CA GLN A 81 -5.59 10.54 9.17
C GLN A 81 -5.50 9.31 10.07
N ARG A 82 -5.98 9.44 11.31
CA ARG A 82 -5.91 8.40 12.34
C ARG A 82 -6.86 7.21 12.13
N MET A 83 -7.84 7.31 11.21
CA MET A 83 -8.70 6.18 10.84
C MET A 83 -8.01 5.18 9.90
N ALA A 84 -7.05 5.67 9.12
CA ALA A 84 -6.60 5.02 7.90
C ALA A 84 -5.51 3.98 8.20
N VAL A 85 -5.72 2.76 7.70
CA VAL A 85 -4.77 1.66 7.79
C VAL A 85 -4.18 1.32 6.43
N ARG A 86 -2.90 0.95 6.42
CA ARG A 86 -2.28 0.26 5.30
C ARG A 86 -2.45 -1.24 5.48
N ILE A 87 -2.78 -1.93 4.41
CA ILE A 87 -2.89 -3.39 4.38
C ILE A 87 -1.82 -3.94 3.43
N ARG A 88 -1.12 -4.98 3.88
CA ARG A 88 -0.21 -5.78 3.05
C ARG A 88 -0.70 -7.22 3.09
N ASN A 89 -1.04 -7.75 1.93
CA ASN A 89 -1.47 -9.13 1.78
C ASN A 89 -0.30 -9.95 1.26
N ILE A 90 0.16 -10.88 2.08
CA ILE A 90 1.19 -11.85 1.76
C ILE A 90 0.45 -13.13 1.34
N GLY A 91 0.27 -13.31 0.03
CA GLY A 91 -0.38 -14.49 -0.56
C GLY A 91 0.61 -15.63 -0.80
N CYS A 92 0.13 -16.73 -1.38
CA CYS A 92 0.94 -17.92 -1.70
C CYS A 92 1.84 -17.75 -2.94
N GLY A 93 2.62 -16.68 -3.00
CA GLY A 93 3.60 -16.39 -4.06
C GLY A 93 3.69 -14.92 -4.46
N GLU A 94 2.67 -14.12 -4.12
CA GLU A 94 2.58 -12.69 -4.45
C GLU A 94 2.43 -11.83 -3.19
N LEU A 95 2.82 -10.56 -3.32
CA LEU A 95 2.64 -9.51 -2.31
C LEU A 95 1.79 -8.41 -2.95
N SER A 96 0.58 -8.20 -2.44
CA SER A 96 -0.24 -7.05 -2.81
C SER A 96 -0.33 -6.05 -1.64
N THR A 97 -0.69 -4.82 -1.96
CA THR A 97 -0.91 -3.75 -0.99
C THR A 97 -2.27 -3.12 -1.21
N GLY A 98 -2.83 -2.59 -0.15
CA GLY A 98 -4.12 -1.93 -0.13
C GLY A 98 -4.22 -0.95 1.03
N SER A 99 -5.35 -0.29 1.09
CA SER A 99 -5.75 0.66 2.12
C SER A 99 -6.98 0.14 2.85
N GLY A 100 -7.28 0.72 3.99
CA GLY A 100 -8.53 0.50 4.71
C GLY A 100 -8.80 1.65 5.67
N PHE A 101 -9.98 1.63 6.28
CA PHE A 101 -10.35 2.57 7.33
C PHE A 101 -11.15 1.87 8.42
N ALA A 102 -10.90 2.23 9.68
CA ALA A 102 -11.70 1.78 10.81
C ALA A 102 -13.16 2.24 10.67
N ILE A 103 -14.11 1.42 11.15
CA ILE A 103 -15.52 1.81 11.35
C ILE A 103 -15.98 1.67 12.80
N ASP A 104 -15.21 0.95 13.63
CA ASP A 104 -15.30 0.96 15.08
C ASP A 104 -13.90 0.73 15.69
N ALA A 105 -13.81 0.49 17.00
CA ALA A 105 -12.54 0.30 17.69
C ALA A 105 -11.74 -0.95 17.24
N ASN A 106 -12.39 -1.98 16.69
CA ASN A 106 -11.78 -3.28 16.35
C ASN A 106 -12.18 -3.80 14.95
N THR A 107 -12.93 -3.01 14.16
CA THR A 107 -13.38 -3.38 12.81
C THR A 107 -12.97 -2.33 11.79
N LEU A 108 -12.45 -2.77 10.64
CA LEU A 108 -12.09 -1.93 9.50
C LEU A 108 -12.65 -2.46 8.18
N ILE A 109 -12.82 -1.54 7.21
CA ILE A 109 -13.28 -1.80 5.86
C ILE A 109 -12.12 -1.68 4.87
N THR A 110 -12.13 -2.55 3.86
CA THR A 110 -11.25 -2.54 2.69
C THR A 110 -11.95 -3.25 1.52
N ASN A 111 -11.27 -3.49 0.41
CA ASN A 111 -11.83 -4.29 -0.70
C ASN A 111 -11.63 -5.79 -0.52
N ARG A 112 -12.49 -6.59 -1.16
CA ARG A 112 -12.34 -8.05 -1.22
C ARG A 112 -11.04 -8.44 -1.92
N HIS A 113 -10.71 -7.82 -3.05
CA HIS A 113 -9.47 -8.12 -3.78
C HIS A 113 -8.19 -7.75 -3.00
N VAL A 114 -8.26 -6.89 -1.98
CA VAL A 114 -7.11 -6.58 -1.10
C VAL A 114 -6.83 -7.73 -0.13
N VAL A 115 -7.85 -8.47 0.32
CA VAL A 115 -7.71 -9.51 1.35
C VAL A 115 -7.90 -10.95 0.86
N ALA A 116 -8.30 -11.14 -0.40
CA ALA A 116 -8.43 -12.46 -1.02
C ALA A 116 -7.10 -13.24 -1.04
N ASP A 117 -7.18 -14.56 -0.97
CA ASP A 117 -6.07 -15.52 -1.11
C ASP A 117 -4.83 -15.27 -0.22
N ALA A 118 -5.03 -14.56 0.90
CA ALA A 118 -3.98 -14.22 1.84
C ALA A 118 -3.50 -15.42 2.68
N ALA A 119 -2.19 -15.68 2.70
CA ALA A 119 -1.57 -16.53 3.71
C ALA A 119 -1.34 -15.76 5.02
N THR A 120 -1.11 -14.44 4.94
CA THR A 120 -1.03 -13.53 6.09
C THR A 120 -1.43 -12.12 5.66
N LEU A 121 -2.32 -11.49 6.43
CA LEU A 121 -2.62 -10.05 6.34
C LEU A 121 -1.81 -9.31 7.40
N GLN A 122 -1.13 -8.25 6.99
CA GLN A 122 -0.51 -7.28 7.90
C GLN A 122 -1.26 -5.96 7.78
N VAL A 123 -1.69 -5.41 8.91
CA VAL A 123 -2.35 -4.11 9.00
C VAL A 123 -1.44 -3.19 9.80
N SER A 124 -1.16 -1.98 9.30
CA SER A 124 -0.34 -0.98 10.01
C SER A 124 -0.98 0.39 9.98
N THR A 125 -0.99 1.10 11.12
CA THR A 125 -1.52 2.47 11.24
C THR A 125 -0.51 3.54 10.81
N TYR A 126 -0.97 4.80 10.73
CA TYR A 126 -0.22 6.00 10.27
C TYR A 126 1.09 6.25 11.04
N ASP A 127 1.15 5.83 12.31
CA ASP A 127 2.29 5.89 13.22
C ASP A 127 3.34 4.79 12.97
N GLY A 128 3.04 3.85 12.06
CA GLY A 128 3.87 2.68 11.77
C GLY A 128 3.71 1.52 12.75
N ARG A 129 2.71 1.56 13.64
CA ARG A 129 2.35 0.42 14.50
C ARG A 129 1.65 -0.66 13.68
N ASP A 130 2.14 -1.89 13.76
CA ASP A 130 1.42 -3.08 13.27
C ASP A 130 0.26 -3.45 14.21
N VAL A 131 -0.83 -3.95 13.64
CA VAL A 131 -2.10 -4.23 14.31
C VAL A 131 -2.48 -5.69 14.04
N GLU A 132 -2.67 -6.50 15.09
CA GLU A 132 -2.94 -7.93 14.94
C GLU A 132 -4.35 -8.20 14.39
N VAL A 133 -4.45 -9.03 13.33
CA VAL A 133 -5.69 -9.36 12.62
C VAL A 133 -6.30 -10.64 13.17
N ALA A 134 -7.47 -10.52 13.79
CA ALA A 134 -8.23 -11.65 14.33
C ALA A 134 -8.95 -12.46 13.24
N THR A 135 -9.65 -11.77 12.32
CA THR A 135 -10.42 -12.41 11.23
C THR A 135 -10.56 -11.45 10.05
N ALA A 136 -10.51 -11.97 8.82
CA ALA A 136 -10.99 -11.27 7.62
C ALA A 136 -12.19 -12.01 7.00
N SER A 137 -13.18 -11.26 6.52
CA SER A 137 -14.34 -11.79 5.79
C SER A 137 -14.70 -10.89 4.61
N THR A 138 -15.17 -11.49 3.52
CA THR A 138 -15.43 -10.81 2.25
C THR A 138 -16.91 -10.87 1.87
N ALA A 139 -17.42 -9.77 1.34
CA ALA A 139 -18.78 -9.71 0.81
C ALA A 139 -18.88 -10.45 -0.53
N GLY A 140 -19.99 -11.14 -0.76
CA GLY A 140 -20.28 -11.76 -2.05
C GLY A 140 -20.45 -10.76 -3.21
N LEU A 141 -20.81 -9.51 -2.88
CA LEU A 141 -21.03 -8.41 -3.79
C LEU A 141 -20.10 -7.23 -3.46
N ALA A 142 -20.12 -6.20 -4.31
CA ALA A 142 -19.56 -4.87 -4.04
C ALA A 142 -18.03 -4.77 -3.86
N ASP A 143 -17.28 -5.85 -4.08
CA ASP A 143 -15.84 -5.94 -3.79
C ASP A 143 -15.47 -5.39 -2.39
N LEU A 144 -16.30 -5.63 -1.36
CA LEU A 144 -16.05 -5.16 0.01
C LEU A 144 -15.55 -6.28 0.92
N ALA A 145 -14.77 -5.91 1.93
CA ALA A 145 -14.33 -6.79 3.01
C ALA A 145 -14.36 -6.09 4.37
N VAL A 146 -14.62 -6.90 5.39
CA VAL A 146 -14.54 -6.55 6.80
C VAL A 146 -13.34 -7.29 7.40
N VAL A 147 -12.42 -6.57 8.03
CA VAL A 147 -11.33 -7.15 8.82
C VAL A 147 -11.53 -6.73 10.28
N ARG A 148 -11.35 -7.68 11.20
CA ARG A 148 -11.37 -7.44 12.64
C ARG A 148 -9.98 -7.60 13.22
N THR A 149 -9.65 -6.75 14.18
CA THR A 149 -8.35 -6.68 14.85
C THR A 149 -8.46 -7.03 16.33
N GLU A 150 -7.43 -7.65 16.90
CA GLU A 150 -7.37 -7.87 18.35
C GLU A 150 -7.03 -6.56 19.08
N ASP A 151 -6.06 -5.82 18.55
CA ASP A 151 -5.73 -4.47 18.97
C ASP A 151 -6.76 -3.42 18.54
N ALA A 152 -6.88 -2.37 19.35
CA ALA A 152 -7.71 -1.22 19.02
C ALA A 152 -7.13 -0.35 17.89
N LEU A 153 -8.02 0.21 17.08
CA LEU A 153 -7.75 1.17 16.01
C LEU A 153 -7.80 2.62 16.56
N PRO A 154 -7.04 3.58 15.99
CA PRO A 154 -6.76 4.85 16.68
C PRO A 154 -7.87 5.91 16.60
N SER A 155 -8.77 5.77 15.63
CA SER A 155 -9.90 6.64 15.32
C SER A 155 -10.85 5.87 14.39
N ALA A 156 -12.15 6.20 14.40
CA ALA A 156 -13.12 5.74 13.39
C ALA A 156 -14.10 6.90 13.11
N PRO A 157 -14.39 7.23 11.83
CA PRO A 157 -15.33 8.27 11.45
C PRO A 157 -16.78 7.77 11.51
N GLU A 158 -17.73 8.71 11.38
CA GLU A 158 -19.10 8.36 11.02
C GLU A 158 -19.18 8.00 9.52
N LEU A 159 -20.10 7.09 9.16
CA LEU A 159 -20.50 6.88 7.77
C LEU A 159 -21.52 7.96 7.38
N GLY A 160 -21.42 8.50 6.16
CA GLY A 160 -22.43 9.39 5.60
C GLY A 160 -23.82 8.75 5.54
N GLU A 161 -24.88 9.54 5.67
CA GLU A 161 -26.27 9.06 5.58
C GLU A 161 -26.77 8.96 4.13
N GLU A 162 -26.18 9.73 3.22
CA GLU A 162 -26.57 9.86 1.80
C GLU A 162 -25.32 9.77 0.90
N ASP A 163 -25.51 9.35 -0.35
CA ASP A 163 -24.44 9.32 -1.35
C ASP A 163 -24.17 10.73 -1.92
N PRO A 164 -22.91 11.08 -2.22
CA PRO A 164 -22.53 12.42 -2.62
C PRO A 164 -22.88 12.69 -4.10
N VAL A 165 -23.37 13.89 -4.39
CA VAL A 165 -23.90 14.25 -5.72
C VAL A 165 -22.89 14.96 -6.61
N LEU A 166 -23.20 15.03 -7.91
CA LEU A 166 -22.37 15.68 -8.94
C LEU A 166 -21.98 17.12 -8.53
N GLY A 167 -20.68 17.37 -8.41
CA GLY A 167 -20.10 18.65 -8.03
C GLY A 167 -19.72 18.79 -6.56
N GLU A 168 -20.04 17.82 -5.70
CA GLU A 168 -19.60 17.81 -4.30
C GLU A 168 -18.13 17.38 -4.17
N ARG A 169 -17.45 17.94 -3.17
CA ARG A 169 -16.05 17.59 -2.86
C ARG A 169 -15.98 16.23 -2.19
N VAL A 170 -14.90 15.49 -2.49
CA VAL A 170 -14.48 14.30 -1.76
C VAL A 170 -13.01 14.38 -1.41
N THR A 171 -12.66 13.94 -0.20
CA THR A 171 -11.27 13.79 0.25
C THR A 171 -10.96 12.31 0.40
N VAL A 172 -10.09 11.78 -0.45
CA VAL A 172 -9.64 10.38 -0.41
C VAL A 172 -8.45 10.25 0.53
N VAL A 173 -8.48 9.27 1.44
CA VAL A 173 -7.45 9.04 2.46
C VAL A 173 -7.05 7.57 2.51
N GLY A 174 -5.75 7.30 2.31
CA GLY A 174 -5.20 5.93 2.26
C GLY A 174 -3.71 5.89 1.89
N TYR A 175 -3.24 4.73 1.42
CA TYR A 175 -1.81 4.43 1.22
C TYR A 175 -1.52 3.97 -0.22
N PRO A 176 -1.47 4.91 -1.19
CA PRO A 176 -0.98 4.64 -2.54
C PRO A 176 0.35 3.88 -2.52
N GLU A 177 0.44 2.86 -3.38
CA GLU A 177 1.57 1.93 -3.55
C GLU A 177 2.00 1.19 -2.26
N GLY A 178 1.18 1.21 -1.20
CA GLY A 178 1.56 0.76 0.14
C GLY A 178 2.60 1.66 0.82
N GLY A 179 2.82 2.87 0.29
CA GLY A 179 3.82 3.84 0.73
C GLY A 179 3.42 4.60 1.99
N ALA A 180 3.42 5.93 1.90
CA ALA A 180 3.02 6.83 2.98
C ALA A 180 1.51 7.14 2.92
N LEU A 181 0.94 7.51 4.07
CA LEU A 181 -0.42 8.03 4.16
C LEU A 181 -0.55 9.28 3.26
N THR A 182 -1.53 9.26 2.38
CA THR A 182 -1.82 10.31 1.40
C THR A 182 -3.24 10.82 1.59
N ILE A 183 -3.42 12.14 1.42
CA ILE A 183 -4.72 12.81 1.37
C ILE A 183 -4.85 13.44 -0.02
N THR A 184 -5.82 12.99 -0.81
CA THR A 184 -6.09 13.52 -2.15
C THR A 184 -7.49 14.12 -2.21
N GLN A 185 -7.58 15.42 -2.46
CA GLN A 185 -8.85 16.09 -2.73
C GLN A 185 -9.30 15.88 -4.18
N GLY A 186 -10.61 15.87 -4.40
CA GLY A 186 -11.25 15.94 -5.70
C GLY A 186 -12.75 16.21 -5.57
N THR A 187 -13.49 15.90 -6.62
CA THR A 187 -14.91 16.21 -6.81
C THR A 187 -15.63 14.98 -7.35
N VAL A 188 -16.90 14.77 -7.00
CA VAL A 188 -17.76 13.80 -7.69
C VAL A 188 -18.10 14.36 -9.08
N ILE A 189 -17.67 13.67 -10.13
CA ILE A 189 -17.85 14.06 -11.54
C ILE A 189 -18.92 13.23 -12.26
N GLY A 190 -19.66 12.41 -11.53
CA GLY A 190 -20.87 11.69 -11.98
C GLY A 190 -20.98 10.29 -11.37
N THR A 191 -22.03 9.56 -11.77
CA THR A 191 -22.13 8.11 -11.59
C THR A 191 -21.82 7.39 -12.90
N ARG A 192 -21.61 6.08 -12.82
CA ARG A 192 -21.65 5.18 -13.99
C ARG A 192 -22.11 3.79 -13.56
N SER A 193 -22.61 3.00 -14.50
CA SER A 193 -22.72 1.55 -14.28
C SER A 193 -21.35 0.94 -14.00
N ASP A 194 -21.31 0.04 -13.02
CA ASP A 194 -20.13 -0.69 -12.57
C ASP A 194 -19.39 -1.40 -13.73
N PRO A 195 -18.15 -1.00 -14.07
CA PRO A 195 -17.40 -1.62 -15.15
C PRO A 195 -16.74 -2.96 -14.76
N LEU A 196 -16.65 -3.31 -13.47
CA LEU A 196 -15.99 -4.55 -13.03
C LEU A 196 -16.96 -5.74 -12.93
N ASN A 197 -18.27 -5.49 -12.94
CA ASN A 197 -19.33 -6.50 -12.74
C ASN A 197 -19.32 -7.12 -11.33
N GLU A 198 -18.96 -6.30 -10.34
CA GLU A 198 -19.03 -6.57 -8.90
C GLU A 198 -20.46 -6.49 -8.33
N ASN A 199 -21.44 -6.36 -9.23
CA ASN A 199 -22.88 -6.24 -8.92
C ASN A 199 -23.22 -5.00 -8.09
N LEU A 200 -22.39 -3.96 -8.17
CA LEU A 200 -22.60 -2.67 -7.51
C LEU A 200 -23.80 -1.89 -8.08
N GLY A 201 -24.18 -2.15 -9.33
CA GLY A 201 -25.19 -1.37 -10.05
C GLY A 201 -24.57 -0.09 -10.58
N GLU A 202 -24.70 1.01 -9.84
CA GLU A 202 -24.02 2.28 -10.12
C GLU A 202 -22.91 2.56 -9.10
N VAL A 203 -21.84 3.20 -9.57
CA VAL A 203 -20.68 3.60 -8.76
C VAL A 203 -20.37 5.07 -8.99
N LEU A 204 -19.83 5.72 -7.95
CA LEU A 204 -19.43 7.12 -8.00
C LEU A 204 -18.13 7.26 -8.80
N VAL A 205 -17.99 8.34 -9.57
CA VAL A 205 -16.78 8.68 -10.32
C VAL A 205 -16.21 9.98 -9.76
N THR A 206 -14.92 10.00 -9.43
CA THR A 206 -14.21 11.20 -8.98
C THR A 206 -12.92 11.47 -9.76
N ASP A 207 -12.53 12.74 -9.84
CA ASP A 207 -11.22 13.19 -10.34
C ASP A 207 -10.11 13.16 -9.26
N ALA A 208 -10.44 12.85 -7.99
CA ALA A 208 -9.46 12.60 -6.95
C ALA A 208 -8.53 11.45 -7.39
N ARG A 209 -7.24 11.74 -7.60
CA ARG A 209 -6.27 10.78 -8.15
C ARG A 209 -5.91 9.69 -7.15
N VAL A 210 -6.05 8.43 -7.59
CA VAL A 210 -5.63 7.25 -6.83
C VAL A 210 -4.68 6.40 -7.66
N GLU A 211 -3.76 5.69 -7.00
CA GLU A 211 -2.82 4.74 -7.62
C GLU A 211 -3.01 3.33 -7.04
N PRO A 212 -2.46 2.25 -7.63
CA PRO A 212 -2.52 0.91 -7.06
C PRO A 212 -2.13 0.90 -5.57
N GLY A 213 -2.81 0.12 -4.73
CA GLY A 213 -2.69 0.19 -3.26
C GLY A 213 -3.66 1.18 -2.59
N SER A 214 -4.28 2.09 -3.34
CA SER A 214 -5.37 2.95 -2.83
C SER A 214 -6.72 2.21 -2.70
N SER A 215 -6.84 0.98 -3.21
CA SER A 215 -8.02 0.13 -3.01
C SER A 215 -8.35 0.01 -1.52
N GLY A 216 -9.59 0.28 -1.13
CA GLY A 216 -10.06 0.31 0.26
C GLY A 216 -9.88 1.65 0.96
N SER A 217 -9.35 2.68 0.30
CA SER A 217 -9.28 4.04 0.87
C SER A 217 -10.68 4.61 1.13
N ALA A 218 -10.84 5.32 2.24
CA ALA A 218 -12.04 6.10 2.50
C ALA A 218 -12.11 7.31 1.55
N ALA A 219 -13.29 7.59 1.01
CA ALA A 219 -13.64 8.89 0.44
C ALA A 219 -14.56 9.62 1.42
N LEU A 220 -14.23 10.86 1.77
CA LEU A 220 -14.85 11.62 2.85
C LEU A 220 -15.51 12.90 2.33
N ASP A 221 -16.63 13.30 2.94
CA ASP A 221 -17.24 14.62 2.70
C ASP A 221 -16.50 15.76 3.43
N ASP A 222 -16.94 17.00 3.23
CA ASP A 222 -16.43 18.19 3.94
C ASP A 222 -16.66 18.14 5.47
N SER A 223 -17.46 17.19 5.97
CA SER A 223 -17.69 16.95 7.41
C SER A 223 -16.83 15.81 7.98
N GLY A 224 -15.96 15.20 7.17
CA GLY A 224 -15.10 14.09 7.58
C GLY A 224 -15.81 12.73 7.68
N ARG A 225 -17.02 12.59 7.11
CA ARG A 225 -17.82 11.36 7.12
C ARG A 225 -17.55 10.54 5.85
N VAL A 226 -17.52 9.22 5.96
CA VAL A 226 -17.26 8.32 4.82
C VAL A 226 -18.45 8.30 3.88
N VAL A 227 -18.26 8.79 2.66
CA VAL A 227 -19.26 8.83 1.57
C VAL A 227 -18.97 7.85 0.43
N GLY A 228 -17.84 7.14 0.49
CA GLY A 228 -17.58 5.98 -0.38
C GLY A 228 -16.25 5.28 -0.09
N VAL A 229 -16.02 4.17 -0.79
CA VAL A 229 -14.77 3.38 -0.71
C VAL A 229 -14.14 3.27 -2.08
N VAL A 230 -12.88 3.71 -2.24
CA VAL A 230 -12.13 3.54 -3.49
C VAL A 230 -11.98 2.05 -3.79
N TYR A 231 -12.38 1.59 -4.98
CA TYR A 231 -12.20 0.19 -5.39
C TYR A 231 -11.47 0.00 -6.73
N ALA A 232 -11.56 0.98 -7.65
CA ALA A 232 -11.00 0.85 -8.98
C ALA A 232 -10.58 2.20 -9.59
N LYS A 233 -9.81 2.14 -10.68
CA LYS A 233 -9.46 3.28 -11.54
C LYS A 233 -9.76 2.94 -13.01
N THR A 234 -10.21 3.91 -13.79
CA THR A 234 -10.45 3.78 -15.24
C THR A 234 -9.20 4.05 -16.07
N ASP A 235 -9.19 3.58 -17.32
CA ASP A 235 -8.09 3.83 -18.27
C ASP A 235 -7.81 5.32 -18.52
N ASP A 236 -8.83 6.18 -18.38
CA ASP A 236 -8.70 7.64 -18.48
C ASP A 236 -8.38 8.33 -17.14
N GLY A 237 -7.98 7.55 -16.13
CA GLY A 237 -7.38 8.05 -14.89
C GLY A 237 -8.36 8.50 -13.80
N ARG A 238 -9.65 8.21 -13.92
CA ARG A 238 -10.68 8.56 -12.92
C ARG A 238 -10.81 7.45 -11.88
N SER A 239 -11.10 7.83 -10.65
CA SER A 239 -11.26 6.89 -9.55
C SER A 239 -12.72 6.53 -9.36
N LEU A 240 -12.99 5.27 -9.06
CA LEU A 240 -14.33 4.73 -8.86
C LEU A 240 -14.52 4.36 -7.38
N LEU A 241 -15.66 4.78 -6.82
CA LEU A 241 -16.01 4.53 -5.42
C LEU A 241 -17.27 3.66 -5.33
N VAL A 242 -17.22 2.68 -4.43
CA VAL A 242 -18.42 2.04 -3.88
C VAL A 242 -19.19 3.10 -3.08
N PRO A 243 -20.48 3.35 -3.36
CA PRO A 243 -21.27 4.34 -2.61
C PRO A 243 -21.43 3.97 -1.12
N VAL A 244 -21.62 4.97 -0.26
CA VAL A 244 -21.87 4.72 1.18
C VAL A 244 -23.22 4.05 1.41
N SER A 245 -24.24 4.29 0.59
CA SER A 245 -25.50 3.55 0.65
C SER A 245 -25.29 2.05 0.46
N THR A 246 -24.42 1.65 -0.49
CA THR A 246 -24.03 0.25 -0.72
C THR A 246 -23.25 -0.31 0.47
N LEU A 247 -22.26 0.43 0.99
CA LEU A 247 -21.51 0.02 2.18
C LEU A 247 -22.43 -0.22 3.40
N ARG A 248 -23.35 0.70 3.66
CA ARG A 248 -24.33 0.59 4.76
C ARG A 248 -25.30 -0.56 4.54
N ALA A 249 -25.74 -0.82 3.31
CA ALA A 249 -26.59 -1.96 2.97
C ALA A 249 -25.88 -3.31 3.19
N MET A 250 -24.60 -3.42 2.83
CA MET A 250 -23.80 -4.62 3.12
C MET A 250 -23.59 -4.80 4.64
N LEU A 251 -23.26 -3.73 5.37
CA LEU A 251 -23.01 -3.79 6.81
C LEU A 251 -24.27 -4.09 7.65
N ALA A 252 -25.46 -3.79 7.13
CA ALA A 252 -26.73 -4.15 7.77
C ALA A 252 -27.03 -5.66 7.73
N ASP A 253 -26.40 -6.43 6.84
CA ASP A 253 -26.59 -7.87 6.71
C ASP A 253 -25.26 -8.65 6.77
N THR A 254 -24.85 -8.95 8.01
CA THR A 254 -23.60 -9.68 8.27
C THR A 254 -23.58 -11.11 7.70
N ALA A 255 -24.71 -11.67 7.24
CA ALA A 255 -24.73 -12.98 6.60
C ALA A 255 -24.14 -12.98 5.18
N GLN A 256 -23.92 -11.80 4.58
CA GLN A 256 -23.31 -11.66 3.25
C GLN A 256 -21.77 -11.76 3.28
N PHE A 257 -21.15 -11.79 4.47
CA PHE A 257 -19.71 -11.87 4.66
C PHE A 257 -19.23 -13.31 4.92
N THR A 258 -18.45 -13.86 4.00
CA THR A 258 -17.82 -15.19 4.13
C THR A 258 -16.39 -15.04 4.65
N PRO A 259 -15.92 -15.85 5.63
CA PRO A 259 -14.53 -15.80 6.10
C PRO A 259 -13.52 -16.05 4.96
N VAL A 260 -12.44 -15.26 4.94
CA VAL A 260 -11.29 -15.52 4.05
C VAL A 260 -10.66 -16.84 4.47
N THR A 261 -10.52 -17.76 3.52
CA THR A 261 -9.77 -19.01 3.71
C THR A 261 -8.34 -18.79 3.24
N PRO A 262 -7.32 -19.09 4.07
CA PRO A 262 -5.92 -19.02 3.62
C PRO A 262 -5.64 -19.95 2.45
N CYS A 263 -4.77 -19.51 1.54
CA CYS A 263 -4.29 -20.34 0.44
C CYS A 263 -3.48 -21.55 0.97
N SER A 264 -3.54 -22.68 0.25
CA SER A 264 -3.13 -24.03 0.72
C SER A 264 -2.03 -24.67 -0.11
#